data_AF-A0A7G6A9Z2-F1
#
_entry.id   AF-A0A7G6A9Z2-F1
#
_cell.length_a   1.000
_cell.length_b   1.000
_cell.length_c   1.000
_cell.angle_alpha   90.00
_cell.angle_beta   90.00
_cell.angle_gamma   90.00
#
_symmetry.space_group_name_H-M   'P 1'
#
loop_
_entity.id
_entity.type
_entity.pdbx_description
1 polymer ?
#
loop_
_entity_poly.entity_id
_entity_poly.type
_entity_poly.pdbx_seq_one_letter_code
_entity_poly.pdbx_strand_id
1 'polypeptide(L)' 'MIRQAAEGGVPAAMFVLANMLAAGEGTSRDEAASRRWLEAAAARDYPEALQGLAMLEPDPRKAELLMRQAAHAMTHRGAD' A
#
# COMPACT_ATOMS: atom_id res chain seq x y z
N MET A 1 -14.56 -5.37 -9.34
CA MET A 1 -14.80 -5.47 -7.89
C MET A 1 -13.66 -4.94 -7.02
N ILE A 2 -12.38 -5.01 -7.44
CA ILE A 2 -11.26 -4.47 -6.64
C ILE A 2 -11.43 -3.00 -6.25
N ARG A 3 -11.89 -2.14 -7.19
CA ARG A 3 -12.16 -0.72 -6.90
C ARG A 3 -13.18 -0.53 -5.77
N GLN A 4 -14.31 -1.24 -5.82
CA GLN A 4 -15.34 -1.17 -4.77
C GLN A 4 -14.84 -1.69 -3.42
N ALA A 5 -14.01 -2.73 -3.41
CA ALA A 5 -13.41 -3.23 -2.17
C ALA A 5 -12.38 -2.25 -1.59
N ALA A 6 -11.59 -1.59 -2.44
CA ALA A 6 -10.67 -0.53 -2.03
C ALA A 6 -11.44 0.68 -1.47
N GLU A 7 -12.50 1.12 -2.16
CA GLU A 7 -13.40 2.18 -1.68
C GLU A 7 -14.14 1.77 -0.39
N GLY A 8 -14.41 0.47 -0.21
CA GLY A 8 -15.00 -0.13 0.98
C GLY A 8 -14.03 -0.29 2.15
N GLY A 9 -12.79 0.19 2.06
CA GLY A 9 -11.84 0.16 3.18
C GLY A 9 -11.02 -1.12 3.29
N VAL A 10 -11.03 -2.01 2.30
CA VAL A 10 -10.25 -3.25 2.35
C VAL A 10 -8.78 -2.94 1.97
N PRO A 11 -7.82 -3.04 2.91
CA PRO A 11 -6.44 -2.62 2.66
C PRO A 11 -5.74 -3.48 1.58
N ALA A 12 -6.03 -4.77 1.54
CA ALA A 12 -5.55 -5.65 0.47
C ALA A 12 -6.04 -5.21 -0.92
N ALA A 13 -7.30 -4.78 -1.02
CA ALA A 13 -7.85 -4.29 -2.29
C ALA A 13 -7.26 -2.94 -2.69
N MET A 14 -7.02 -2.04 -1.73
CA MET A 14 -6.32 -0.78 -1.96
C MET A 14 -4.90 -1.02 -2.51
N PHE A 15 -4.15 -1.97 -1.93
CA PHE A 15 -2.83 -2.36 -2.42
C PHE A 15 -2.87 -2.92 -3.84
N VAL A 16 -3.81 -3.83 -4.13
CA VAL A 16 -3.98 -4.37 -5.49
C VAL A 16 -4.33 -3.28 -6.48
N LEU A 17 -5.27 -2.38 -6.13
CA LEU A 17 -5.65 -1.26 -6.98
C LEU A 17 -4.45 -0.32 -7.24
N ALA A 18 -3.64 -0.05 -6.21
CA ALA A 18 -2.44 0.74 -6.35
C ALA A 18 -1.44 0.11 -7.34
N ASN A 19 -1.22 -1.20 -7.26
CA ASN A 19 -0.33 -1.90 -8.20
C ASN A 19 -0.87 -1.87 -9.63
N MET A 20 -2.19 -2.04 -9.82
CA MET A 20 -2.80 -1.91 -11.15
C MET A 20 -2.59 -0.51 -11.74
N LEU A 21 -2.75 0.54 -10.91
CA LEU A 21 -2.52 1.93 -11.32
C LEU A 21 -1.05 2.22 -11.61
N ALA A 22 -0.11 1.63 -10.86
CA ALA A 22 1.32 1.76 -11.12
C ALA A 22 1.76 1.02 -12.39
N ALA A 23 1.20 -0.16 -12.64
CA ALA A 23 1.49 -0.97 -13.83
C ALA A 23 0.84 -0.38 -15.10
N GLY A 24 -0.24 0.38 -14.97
CA GLY A 24 -1.08 0.78 -16.09
C GLY A 24 -1.85 -0.40 -16.69
N GLU A 25 -2.15 -1.41 -15.88
CA GLU A 25 -2.84 -2.61 -16.36
C GLU A 25 -4.35 -2.34 -16.40
N GLY A 26 -4.88 -2.14 -17.61
CA GLY A 26 -6.30 -1.80 -17.84
C GLY A 26 -6.65 -0.30 -17.74
N THR A 27 -5.67 0.58 -17.51
CA THR A 27 -5.81 2.06 -17.52
C THR A 27 -4.46 2.73 -17.80
N SER A 28 -4.43 4.04 -18.06
CA SER A 28 -3.17 4.78 -18.08
C SER A 28 -2.47 4.69 -16.71
N ARG A 29 -1.15 4.47 -16.73
CA ARG A 29 -0.30 4.48 -15.53
C ARG A 29 -0.50 5.79 -14.77
N ASP A 30 -0.90 5.68 -13.51
CA ASP A 30 -1.15 6.81 -12.64
C ASP A 30 -0.45 6.57 -11.30
N GLU A 31 0.82 6.97 -11.25
CA GLU A 31 1.66 6.80 -10.06
C GLU A 31 1.18 7.63 -8.88
N ALA A 32 0.56 8.79 -9.14
CA ALA A 32 0.00 9.64 -8.10
C ALA A 32 -1.20 8.96 -7.43
N ALA A 33 -2.13 8.40 -8.21
CA ALA A 33 -3.25 7.63 -7.70
C ALA A 33 -2.78 6.34 -7.02
N SER A 34 -1.79 5.65 -7.59
CA SER A 34 -1.17 4.46 -6.97
C SER A 34 -0.64 4.76 -5.57
N ARG A 35 0.17 5.83 -5.43
CA ARG A 35 0.73 6.26 -4.14
C ARG A 35 -0.37 6.57 -3.13
N ARG A 36 -1.44 7.27 -3.53
CA ARG A 36 -2.58 7.55 -2.64
C ARG A 36 -3.26 6.30 -2.11
N TRP A 37 -3.43 5.28 -2.95
CA TRP A 37 -4.01 4.01 -2.51
C TRP A 37 -3.06 3.20 -1.62
N LEU A 38 -1.75 3.25 -1.88
CA LEU A 38 -0.74 2.71 -0.97
C LEU A 38 -0.77 3.42 0.38
N GLU A 39 -0.89 4.75 0.40
CA GLU A 39 -0.98 5.55 1.64
C GLU A 39 -2.23 5.19 2.44
N ALA A 40 -3.37 5.01 1.76
CA ALA A 40 -4.60 4.57 2.40
C ALA A 40 -4.50 3.16 3.02
N ALA A 41 -3.82 2.23 2.33
CA ALA A 41 -3.58 0.89 2.84
C ALA A 41 -2.55 0.89 3.99
N ALA A 42 -1.47 1.68 3.87
CA ALA A 42 -0.45 1.85 4.89
C ALA A 42 -1.00 2.47 6.18
N ALA A 43 -1.93 3.42 6.07
CA ALA A 43 -2.65 4.00 7.21
C ALA A 43 -3.49 2.98 7.99
N ARG A 44 -3.74 1.81 7.41
CA ARG A 44 -4.45 0.68 8.03
C ARG A 44 -3.49 -0.43 8.47
N ASP A 45 -2.22 -0.09 8.64
CA ASP A 45 -1.15 -1.02 9.03
C ASP A 45 -0.99 -2.18 8.04
N TYR A 46 -1.25 -1.96 6.75
CA TYR A 46 -1.10 -3.02 5.76
C TYR A 46 0.37 -3.20 5.37
N PRO A 47 1.00 -4.34 5.69
CA PRO A 47 2.45 -4.49 5.58
C PRO A 47 2.95 -4.39 4.14
N GLU A 48 2.25 -5.00 3.18
CA GLU A 48 2.66 -4.94 1.77
C GLU A 48 2.57 -3.52 1.20
N ALA A 49 1.62 -2.71 1.68
CA ALA A 49 1.50 -1.30 1.28
C ALA A 49 2.58 -0.43 1.91
N LEU A 50 2.89 -0.65 3.19
CA LEU A 50 3.99 0.00 3.89
C LEU A 50 5.33 -0.28 3.20
N GLN A 51 5.57 -1.53 2.78
CA GLN A 51 6.74 -1.89 2.00
C GLN A 51 6.77 -1.22 0.63
N GLY A 52 5.65 -1.22 -0.10
CA GLY A 52 5.54 -0.53 -1.39
C GLY A 52 5.81 0.97 -1.27
N LEU A 53 5.28 1.62 -0.24
CA LEU A 53 5.55 3.03 0.06
C LEU A 53 7.01 3.28 0.41
N ALA A 54 7.62 2.41 1.20
CA ALA A 54 9.04 2.53 1.56
C ALA A 54 9.94 2.48 0.33
N MET A 55 9.63 1.63 -0.66
CA MET A 55 10.37 1.55 -1.93
C MET A 55 10.20 2.80 -2.81
N LEU A 56 9.06 3.48 -2.69
CA LEU A 56 8.77 4.73 -3.41
C LEU A 56 9.23 5.98 -2.67
N GLU A 57 9.73 5.86 -1.44
CA GLU A 57 10.09 7.01 -0.60
C GLU A 57 11.57 7.38 -0.84
N PRO A 58 11.85 8.60 -1.34
CA PRO A 58 13.22 9.02 -1.61
C PRO A 58 14.03 9.29 -0.33
N ASP A 59 13.35 9.59 0.78
CA ASP A 59 14.01 9.80 2.07
C ASP A 59 14.25 8.45 2.78
N PRO A 60 15.52 8.06 3.00
CA PRO A 60 15.84 6.76 3.58
C PRO A 60 15.38 6.62 5.04
N ARG A 61 15.25 7.73 5.79
CA ARG A 61 14.76 7.67 7.18
C ARG A 61 13.27 7.39 7.19
N LYS A 62 12.51 8.03 6.32
CA LYS A 62 11.08 7.73 6.16
C LYS A 62 10.85 6.32 5.64
N ALA A 63 11.63 5.88 4.65
CA ALA A 63 11.57 4.50 4.16
C ALA A 63 11.84 3.48 5.28
N GLU A 64 12.82 3.75 6.14
CA GLU A 64 13.09 2.91 7.31
C GLU A 64 11.93 2.89 8.31
N LEU A 65 11.30 4.04 8.58
CA LEU A 65 10.12 4.10 9.45
C LEU A 65 8.97 3.25 8.91
N LEU A 66 8.69 3.34 7.61
CA LEU A 66 7.68 2.55 6.93
C LEU A 66 8.00 1.04 6.97
N MET A 67 9.26 0.66 6.77
CA MET A 67 9.73 -0.73 6.90
C MET A 67 9.56 -1.26 8.33
N ARG A 68 9.84 -0.45 9.35
CA ARG A 68 9.62 -0.82 10.76
C ARG A 68 8.14 -1.00 11.07
N GLN A 69 7.28 -0.12 10.54
CA GLN A 69 5.83 -0.28 10.65
C GLN A 69 5.36 -1.56 9.96
N ALA A 70 5.88 -1.88 8.77
CA ALA A 70 5.54 -3.12 8.06
C ALA A 70 5.91 -4.36 8.90
N ALA A 71 7.08 -4.37 9.53
CA ALA A 71 7.51 -5.45 10.41
C ALA A 71 6.60 -5.61 11.64
N HIS A 72 6.14 -4.50 12.20
CA HIS A 72 5.19 -4.49 13.32
C HIS A 72 3.83 -5.06 12.91
N ALA A 73 3.28 -4.57 11.78
CA ALA A 73 2.03 -5.05 11.19
C ALA A 73 2.02 -6.58 10.96
N MET A 74 3.11 -7.11 10.38
CA MET A 74 3.25 -8.54 10.13
C MET A 74 3.23 -9.37 11.42
N THR A 75 3.73 -8.81 12.52
CA THR A 75 3.74 -9.49 13.83
C THR A 75 2.34 -9.61 14.42
N HIS A 76 1.46 -8.63 14.18
CA HIS A 76 0.08 -8.64 14.69
C HIS A 76 -0.88 -9.47 13.82
N ARG A 77 -0.60 -9.65 12.53
CA ARG A 77 -1.44 -10.41 11.60
C ARG A 77 -1.34 -11.93 11.75
N GLY A 78 -0.31 -12.42 12.45
CA GLY A 78 -0.09 -13.86 12.66
C GLY A 78 -0.79 -14.46 13.89
N ALA A 79 -1.63 -13.69 14.60
CA ALA A 79 -2.18 -14.06 15.90
C ALA A 79 -3.72 -14.19 15.96
N ASP A 80 -4.43 -14.22 14.83
CA ASP A 80 -5.88 -14.48 14.73
C ASP A 80 -6.17 -15.79 14.00
#